data_AF-T0XPF5-F1
#
_entry.id   AF-T0XPF5-F1
#
_cell.length_a   1.000
_cell.length_b   1.000
_cell.length_c   1.000
_cell.angle_alpha   90.00
_cell.angle_beta   90.00
_cell.angle_gamma   90.00
#
_symmetry.space_group_name_H-M   'P 1'
#
loop_
_entity.id
_entity.type
_entity.pdbx_description
1 polymer ?
#
loop_
_entity_poly.entity_id
_entity_poly.type
_entity_poly.pdbx_seq_one_letter_code
_entity_poly.pdbx_strand_id
1 'polypeptide(L)' 'MGASPRTVVIDYGMGNIHSVSKALEAAGHRVRIAENPEAAFPNFDPTHLVLPGVGAFGEGIGRLEKAG' A
#
# COMPACT_ATOMS: atom_id res chain seq x y z
N MET A 1 -10.45 23.96 0.76
CA MET A 1 -10.56 22.49 0.88
C MET A 1 -9.40 21.90 0.10
N GLY A 2 -8.41 21.31 0.78
CA GLY A 2 -7.25 20.70 0.12
C GLY A 2 -7.69 19.51 -0.72
N ALA A 3 -7.02 19.26 -1.84
CA ALA A 3 -7.31 18.10 -2.69
C ALA A 3 -7.17 16.79 -1.89
N SER A 4 -8.07 15.83 -2.12
CA SER A 4 -7.95 14.49 -1.52
C SER A 4 -6.62 13.85 -1.94
N PRO A 5 -5.77 13.40 -0.98
CA PRO A 5 -4.51 12.75 -1.31
C PRO A 5 -4.75 11.50 -2.15
N ARG A 6 -3.90 11.26 -3.15
CA ARG A 6 -4.01 10.13 -4.09
C ARG A 6 -2.95 9.11 -3.75
N THR A 7 -3.36 7.90 -3.42
CA THR A 7 -2.47 6.85 -2.92
C THR A 7 -2.55 5.62 -3.80
N VAL A 8 -1.40 5.17 -4.31
CA VAL A 8 -1.29 3.87 -4.97
C VAL A 8 -0.95 2.82 -3.92
N VAL A 9 -1.70 1.73 -3.89
CA VAL A 9 -1.38 0.54 -3.12
C VAL A 9 -0.83 -0.50 -4.09
N ILE A 10 0.40 -0.96 -3.87
CA ILE A 10 1.03 -1.96 -4.72
C ILE A 10 0.46 -3.34 -4.38
N ASP A 11 -0.14 -4.00 -5.37
CA ASP A 11 -0.50 -5.41 -5.28
C ASP A 11 0.67 -6.24 -5.80
N TYR A 12 1.36 -6.94 -4.89
CA TYR A 12 2.43 -7.86 -5.26
C TYR A 12 2.06 -9.33 -4.96
N GLY A 13 0.74 -9.62 -4.92
CA GLY A 13 0.21 -10.96 -4.66
C GLY A 13 0.21 -11.39 -3.19
N MET A 14 0.62 -10.50 -2.28
CA MET A 14 0.64 -10.74 -0.83
C MET A 14 0.22 -9.48 -0.07
N GLY A 15 -0.39 -9.66 1.10
CA GLY A 15 -0.80 -8.55 1.98
C GLY A 15 -2.30 -8.49 2.20
N ASN A 16 -2.72 -7.59 3.09
CA ASN A 16 -4.13 -7.30 3.32
C ASN A 16 -4.56 -6.04 2.54
N ILE A 17 -4.54 -6.13 1.22
CA ILE A 17 -4.81 -5.01 0.29
C ILE A 17 -6.18 -4.40 0.55
N HIS A 18 -7.19 -5.25 0.78
CA HIS A 18 -8.56 -4.81 1.02
C HIS A 18 -8.70 -3.96 2.29
N SER A 19 -8.07 -4.35 3.39
CA SER A 19 -8.16 -3.57 4.63
C SER A 19 -7.35 -2.28 4.55
N VAL A 20 -6.17 -2.32 3.91
CA VAL A 20 -5.34 -1.14 3.69
C VAL A 20 -6.05 -0.12 2.79
N SER A 21 -6.66 -0.57 1.68
CA SER A 21 -7.42 0.31 0.79
C SER A 21 -8.59 0.98 1.52
N LYS A 22 -9.39 0.20 2.26
CA LYS A 22 -10.52 0.73 3.04
C LYS A 22 -10.07 1.73 4.11
N ALA A 23 -8.96 1.47 4.79
CA ALA A 23 -8.43 2.39 5.80
C ALA A 23 -7.98 3.71 5.18
N LEU A 24 -7.32 3.66 4.02
CA LEU A 24 -6.90 4.86 3.28
C LEU A 24 -8.10 5.65 2.75
N GLU A 25 -9.11 4.97 2.20
CA GLU A 25 -10.37 5.61 1.78
C GLU A 25 -11.08 6.28 2.95
N ALA A 26 -11.18 5.62 4.11
CA ALA A 26 -11.75 6.19 5.32
C ALA A 26 -10.96 7.40 5.85
N ALA A 27 -9.64 7.42 5.62
CA ALA A 27 -8.78 8.58 5.90
C ALA A 27 -8.93 9.72 4.87
N GLY A 28 -9.78 9.57 3.85
CA GLY A 28 -10.06 10.60 2.85
C GLY A 28 -9.14 10.56 1.63
N HIS A 29 -8.37 9.47 1.45
CA HIS A 29 -7.54 9.27 0.28
C HIS A 29 -8.36 8.75 -0.90
N ARG A 30 -8.01 9.17 -2.12
CA ARG A 30 -8.37 8.42 -3.32
C ARG A 30 -7.35 7.31 -3.50
N VAL A 31 -7.81 6.07 -3.57
CA VAL A 31 -6.93 4.90 -3.62
C VAL A 31 -6.97 4.26 -5.00
N ARG A 32 -5.81 3.77 -5.47
CA ARG A 32 -5.70 2.92 -6.65
C ARG A 32 -4.81 1.73 -6.34
N ILE A 33 -5.32 0.53 -6.55
CA ILE A 33 -4.52 -0.69 -6.44
C ILE A 33 -3.83 -0.92 -7.78
N ALA A 34 -2.55 -1.23 -7.77
CA ALA A 34 -1.78 -1.48 -8.98
C ALA A 34 -0.73 -2.56 -8.78
N GLU A 35 -0.67 -3.52 -9.70
CA GLU A 35 0.43 -4.51 -9.76
C GLU A 35 1.69 -3.91 -10.39
N ASN A 36 1.51 -2.98 -11.33
CA ASN A 36 2.59 -2.23 -11.95
C ASN A 36 2.43 -0.72 -11.64
N PRO A 37 3.30 -0.14 -10.79
CA PRO A 37 3.24 1.28 -10.43
C PRO A 37 3.43 2.21 -11.64
N GLU A 38 4.31 1.84 -12.58
CA GLU A 38 4.61 2.66 -13.77
C GLU A 38 3.39 2.82 -14.68
N ALA A 39 2.53 1.81 -14.74
CA ALA A 39 1.26 1.89 -15.47
C ALA A 39 0.21 2.73 -14.73
N ALA A 40 0.28 2.82 -13.40
CA ALA A 40 -0.69 3.53 -12.58
C ALA A 40 -0.42 5.03 -12.46
N PHE A 41 0.84 5.46 -12.51
CA PHE A 41 1.25 6.85 -12.27
C PHE A 41 0.75 7.86 -13.32
N PRO A 42 0.82 7.62 -14.64
CA PRO A 42 0.49 8.62 -15.65
C PRO A 42 -0.95 9.14 -15.57
N ASN A 43 -1.88 8.28 -15.16
CA ASN A 43 -3.32 8.59 -15.10
C ASN A 43 -3.83 8.90 -13.69
N PHE A 44 -2.99 8.74 -12.68
CA PHE A 44 -3.41 8.88 -11.28
C PHE A 44 -2.69 9.99 -10.55
N ASP A 45 -1.45 10.31 -10.94
CA ASP A 45 -0.61 11.32 -10.31
C ASP A 45 -0.62 11.18 -8.77
N PRO A 46 -0.20 10.01 -8.24
CA PRO A 46 -0.27 9.77 -6.80
C PRO A 46 0.70 10.66 -6.05
N THR A 47 0.24 11.17 -4.91
CA THR A 47 1.10 11.85 -3.94
C THR A 47 1.74 10.88 -2.95
N HIS A 48 1.23 9.66 -2.86
CA HIS A 48 1.69 8.64 -1.91
C HIS A 48 1.70 7.24 -2.55
N LEU A 49 2.62 6.41 -2.10
CA LEU A 49 2.75 5.00 -2.49
C LEU A 49 2.75 4.13 -1.22
N VAL A 50 2.02 3.03 -1.25
CA VAL A 50 1.88 2.09 -0.13
C VAL A 50 2.21 0.68 -0.61
N LEU A 51 3.15 0.03 0.06
CA LEU A 51 3.45 -1.38 -0.11
C LEU A 51 2.85 -2.15 1.07
N PRO A 52 1.73 -2.88 0.88
CA PRO A 52 1.00 -3.50 1.97
C PRO A 52 1.74 -4.73 2.50
N GLY A 53 2.16 -4.72 3.77
CA GLY A 53 2.76 -5.89 4.40
C GLY A 53 1.73 -6.96 4.80
N VAL A 54 2.16 -8.23 4.79
CA VAL A 54 1.53 -9.28 5.62
C VAL A 54 2.14 -9.20 7.02
N GLY A 55 1.33 -9.36 8.07
CA GLY A 55 1.81 -9.33 9.47
C GLY A 55 2.97 -10.30 9.76
N ALA A 56 3.14 -11.33 8.92
CA ALA A 56 4.28 -12.25 8.96
C ALA A 56 5.62 -11.65 8.51
N PHE A 57 5.66 -10.45 7.91
CA PHE A 57 6.92 -9.76 7.62
C PHE A 57 7.58 -9.25 8.90
N GLY A 58 6.78 -8.71 9.84
CA GLY A 58 7.26 -8.32 11.17
C GLY A 58 7.68 -9.53 12.02
N GLU A 59 6.87 -10.60 12.04
CA GLU A 59 7.29 -11.87 12.66
C GLU A 59 8.50 -12.51 11.95
N GLY A 60 8.60 -12.36 10.63
CA GLY A 60 9.68 -12.90 9.81
C GLY A 60 11.01 -12.19 10.06
N ILE A 61 11.00 -10.86 10.14
CA ILE A 61 12.16 -10.06 10.59
C ILE A 61 12.50 -10.40 12.04
N GLY A 62 11.52 -10.46 12.95
CA GLY A 62 11.78 -10.81 14.34
C GLY A 62 12.31 -12.24 14.53
N ARG A 63 11.95 -13.18 13.64
CA ARG A 63 12.56 -14.52 13.56
C ARG A 63 13.94 -14.49 12.92
N LEU A 64 14.18 -13.65 11.91
CA LEU A 64 15.48 -13.47 11.25
C LEU A 64 16.51 -12.87 12.21
N GLU A 65 16.17 -11.79 12.92
CA GLU A 65 17.00 -11.17 13.96
C GLU A 65 17.26 -12.10 15.15
N LYS A 66 16.33 -13.02 15.45
CA LYS A 66 16.52 -14.05 16.48
C LYS A 66 17.33 -15.25 15.99
N ALA A 67 17.38 -15.49 14.68
CA ALA A 67 18.13 -16.56 14.06
C ALA A 67 19.56 -16.14 13.67
N GLY A 68 19.88 -14.84 13.75
CA GLY A 68 21.21 -14.28 13.46
C GLY A 68 21.38 -12.87 13.98
#